data_AF-A0A2M6YLQ5-F1
#
_entry.id   AF-A0A2M6YLQ5-F1
#
_cell.length_a   1.000
_cell.length_b   1.000
_cell.length_c   1.000
_cell.angle_alpha   90.00
_cell.angle_beta   90.00
_cell.angle_gamma   90.00
#
_symmetry.space_group_name_H-M   'P 1'
#
loop_
_entity.id
_entity.type
_entity.pdbx_description
1 polymer ?
#
loop_
_entity_poly.entity_id
_entity_poly.type
_entity_poly.pdbx_seq_one_letter_code
_entity_poly.pdbx_strand_id
1 'polypeptide(L)'
;MKIIPTKKTPAPARIEYLKVRNFRALHEVEFRNLTPLTVLLGPNASGKSTVFNVFKFLAECFELGLRRAWDHLGRAKEAKTRGSSGPITIEIKYREPGYPLITYHLAVDEEANRPIVIEEWLHWRRGERGKPFRFLDYKRGMGR
;
A
#
# COMPACT_ATOMS: atom_id res chain seq x y z
N MET A 1 -5.09 -49.02 -7.30
CA MET A 1 -5.32 -47.66 -7.84
C MET A 1 -4.69 -46.65 -6.87
N LYS A 2 -3.51 -46.11 -7.20
CA LYS A 2 -2.80 -45.15 -6.33
C LYS A 2 -3.43 -43.78 -6.49
N ILE A 3 -3.93 -43.20 -5.40
CA ILE A 3 -4.44 -41.83 -5.36
C ILE A 3 -3.21 -40.92 -5.49
N ILE A 4 -3.08 -40.24 -6.63
CA ILE A 4 -2.07 -39.20 -6.85
C ILE A 4 -2.45 -38.04 -5.91
N PRO A 5 -1.57 -37.60 -4.99
CA PRO A 5 -1.89 -36.44 -4.17
C PRO A 5 -2.01 -35.23 -5.09
N THR A 6 -3.19 -34.62 -5.13
CA THR A 6 -3.39 -33.34 -5.81
C THR A 6 -2.48 -32.33 -5.11
N LYS A 7 -1.51 -31.78 -5.84
CA LYS A 7 -0.69 -30.66 -5.38
C LYS A 7 -1.67 -29.57 -4.92
N LYS A 8 -1.75 -29.30 -3.61
CA LYS A 8 -2.50 -28.15 -3.10
C LYS A 8 -1.93 -26.91 -3.77
N THR A 9 -2.71 -26.26 -4.63
CA THR A 9 -2.34 -24.95 -5.17
C THR A 9 -2.10 -24.03 -3.97
N PRO A 10 -0.93 -23.36 -3.86
CA PRO A 10 -0.71 -22.41 -2.80
C PRO A 10 -1.82 -21.34 -2.87
N ALA A 11 -2.37 -20.98 -1.71
CA ALA A 11 -3.37 -19.92 -1.65
C ALA A 11 -2.80 -18.64 -2.29
N PRO A 12 -3.59 -17.80 -2.97
CA PRO A 12 -3.07 -16.56 -3.55
C PRO A 12 -2.58 -15.61 -2.44
N ALA A 13 -1.74 -14.64 -2.83
CA ALA A 13 -1.35 -13.52 -1.98
C ALA A 13 -2.59 -12.77 -1.46
N ARG A 14 -2.52 -12.27 -0.22
CA ARG A 14 -3.66 -11.58 0.41
C ARG A 14 -3.22 -10.36 1.18
N ILE A 15 -3.91 -9.24 0.97
CA ILE A 15 -3.81 -8.05 1.80
C ILE A 15 -4.69 -8.26 3.04
N GLU A 16 -4.09 -8.13 4.22
CA GLU A 16 -4.75 -8.30 5.52
C GLU A 16 -4.98 -6.96 6.23
N TYR A 17 -4.22 -5.92 5.86
CA TYR A 17 -4.26 -4.59 6.47
C TYR A 17 -4.04 -3.49 5.43
N LEU A 18 -4.73 -2.37 5.60
CA LEU A 18 -4.50 -1.13 4.85
C LEU A 18 -4.61 0.06 5.80
N LYS A 19 -3.62 0.96 5.80
CA LYS A 19 -3.72 2.28 6.40
C LYS A 19 -3.32 3.34 5.40
N VAL A 20 -4.13 4.39 5.28
CA VAL A 20 -3.93 5.45 4.31
C VAL A 20 -4.11 6.79 5.02
N ARG A 21 -3.22 7.74 4.72
CA ARG A 21 -3.35 9.12 5.17
C ARG A 21 -3.14 10.08 4.01
N ASN A 22 -3.84 11.21 4.12
CA ASN A 22 -3.70 12.35 3.23
C ASN A 22 -3.94 12.05 1.73
N PHE A 23 -4.78 11.07 1.40
CA PHE A 23 -5.01 10.63 0.02
C PHE A 23 -6.40 11.05 -0.46
N ARG A 24 -6.48 12.05 -1.33
CA ARG A 24 -7.74 12.62 -1.85
C ARG A 24 -8.71 12.90 -0.70
N ALA A 25 -9.93 12.35 -0.74
CA ALA A 25 -10.93 12.52 0.30
C ALA A 25 -10.59 11.80 1.63
N LEU A 26 -9.55 10.96 1.69
CA LEU A 26 -9.19 10.17 2.86
C LEU A 26 -8.13 10.91 3.69
N HIS A 27 -8.56 11.59 4.75
CA HIS A 27 -7.63 12.19 5.71
C HIS A 27 -6.84 11.11 6.46
N GLU A 28 -7.55 10.16 7.08
CA GLU A 28 -6.99 8.92 7.64
C GLU A 28 -8.03 7.81 7.56
N VAL A 29 -7.64 6.65 7.04
CA VAL A 29 -8.45 5.42 7.04
C VAL A 29 -7.58 4.24 7.41
N GLU A 30 -8.11 3.35 8.24
CA GLU A 30 -7.44 2.12 8.68
C GLU A 30 -8.39 0.93 8.59
N PHE A 31 -8.00 -0.09 7.83
CA PHE A 31 -8.63 -1.40 7.75
C PHE A 31 -7.70 -2.43 8.40
N ARG A 32 -8.12 -3.01 9.52
CA ARG A 32 -7.25 -3.89 10.32
C ARG A 32 -7.29 -5.36 9.94
N ASN A 33 -8.43 -5.83 9.44
CA ASN A 33 -8.72 -7.24 9.22
C ASN A 33 -9.39 -7.43 7.86
N LEU A 34 -8.67 -7.14 6.78
CA LEU A 34 -9.15 -7.39 5.43
C LEU A 34 -9.20 -8.90 5.19
N THR A 35 -10.39 -9.40 4.88
CA THR A 35 -10.64 -10.80 4.56
C THR A 35 -10.73 -11.00 3.05
N PRO A 36 -10.60 -12.25 2.55
CA PRO A 36 -10.72 -12.55 1.12
C PRO A 36 -11.96 -11.97 0.45
N LEU A 37 -13.07 -11.93 1.20
CA LEU A 37 -14.26 -11.16 0.86
C LEU A 37 -14.37 -10.00 1.86
N THR A 38 -14.24 -8.78 1.36
CA THR A 38 -14.46 -7.56 2.13
C THR A 38 -15.40 -6.67 1.33
N VAL A 39 -16.47 -6.19 1.96
CA VAL A 39 -17.47 -5.31 1.31
C VAL A 39 -17.43 -3.93 1.96
N LEU A 40 -17.27 -2.89 1.15
CA LEU A 40 -17.32 -1.50 1.60
C LEU A 40 -18.74 -0.95 1.35
N LEU A 41 -19.48 -0.69 2.43
CA LEU A 41 -20.83 -0.11 2.38
C LEU A 41 -20.83 1.33 2.91
N GLY A 42 -21.65 2.19 2.30
CA GLY A 42 -21.85 3.57 2.75
C GLY A 42 -22.50 4.45 1.68
N PRO A 43 -22.90 5.68 2.02
CA PRO A 43 -23.55 6.61 1.09
C PRO A 43 -22.72 6.96 -0.15
N ASN A 44 -23.35 7.52 -1.18
CA ASN A 44 -22.63 8.06 -2.33
C ASN A 44 -21.62 9.13 -1.88
N ALA A 45 -20.48 9.21 -2.57
CA ALA A 45 -19.37 10.11 -2.25
C ALA A 45 -18.70 9.90 -0.86
N SER A 46 -18.97 8.81 -0.14
CA SER A 46 -18.33 8.51 1.16
C SER A 46 -16.85 8.08 1.09
N GLY A 47 -16.19 8.20 -0.07
CA GLY A 47 -14.78 7.82 -0.22
C GLY A 47 -14.48 6.35 -0.54
N LYS A 48 -15.50 5.49 -0.75
CA LYS A 48 -15.29 4.07 -1.11
C LYS A 48 -14.42 3.89 -2.36
N SER A 49 -14.76 4.58 -3.46
CA SER A 49 -13.96 4.56 -4.69
C SER A 49 -12.54 5.10 -4.48
N THR A 50 -12.35 6.00 -3.50
CA THR A 50 -11.03 6.51 -3.14
C THR A 50 -10.16 5.41 -2.51
N VAL A 51 -10.73 4.50 -1.72
CA VAL A 51 -9.99 3.33 -1.20
C VAL A 51 -9.50 2.44 -2.34
N PHE A 52 -10.32 2.17 -3.36
CA PHE A 52 -9.88 1.42 -4.55
C PHE A 52 -8.80 2.16 -5.35
N ASN A 53 -8.87 3.49 -5.43
CA ASN A 53 -7.83 4.31 -6.06
C ASN A 53 -6.47 4.20 -5.37
N VAL A 54 -6.42 3.86 -4.07
CA VAL A 54 -5.15 3.61 -3.37
C VAL A 54 -4.45 2.39 -3.94
N PHE A 55 -5.17 1.27 -4.13
CA PHE A 55 -4.60 0.07 -4.74
C PHE A 55 -4.22 0.31 -6.20
N LYS A 56 -5.04 1.04 -6.95
CA LYS A 56 -4.69 1.47 -8.31
C LYS A 56 -3.39 2.27 -8.33
N PHE A 57 -3.24 3.25 -7.43
CA PHE A 57 -2.04 4.08 -7.36
C PHE A 57 -0.79 3.26 -7.05
N LEU A 58 -0.86 2.31 -6.13
CA LEU A 58 0.25 1.41 -5.83
C LEU A 58 0.64 0.55 -7.04
N ALA A 59 -0.35 -0.02 -7.75
CA ALA A 59 -0.11 -0.78 -8.97
C ALA A 59 0.55 0.09 -10.05
N GLU A 60 0.04 1.30 -10.29
CA GLU A 60 0.63 2.23 -11.26
C GLU A 60 2.04 2.69 -10.87
N CYS A 61 2.32 2.88 -9.57
CA CYS A 61 3.68 3.19 -9.12
C CYS A 61 4.66 2.07 -9.48
N PHE A 62 4.23 0.82 -9.33
CA PHE A 62 5.04 -0.34 -9.69
C PHE A 62 5.19 -0.51 -11.21
N GLU A 63 4.11 -0.34 -11.97
CA GLU A 63 4.10 -0.57 -13.42
C GLU A 63 4.73 0.57 -14.24
N LEU A 64 4.45 1.82 -13.87
CA LEU A 64 4.77 3.01 -14.66
C LEU A 64 5.77 3.95 -13.97
N GLY A 65 6.08 3.69 -12.70
CA GLY A 65 6.89 4.55 -11.84
C GLY A 65 6.09 5.68 -11.19
N LEU A 66 6.59 6.16 -10.05
CA LEU A 66 5.93 7.19 -9.22
C LEU A 66 5.55 8.45 -10.02
N ARG A 67 6.41 8.92 -10.92
CA ARG A 67 6.15 10.14 -11.68
C ARG A 67 4.86 10.06 -12.50
N ARG A 68 4.68 8.98 -13.26
CA ARG A 68 3.49 8.79 -14.11
C ARG A 68 2.24 8.54 -13.27
N ALA A 69 2.35 7.71 -12.24
CA ALA A 69 1.25 7.45 -11.30
C ALA A 69 0.78 8.73 -10.59
N TRP A 70 1.71 9.60 -10.19
CA TRP A 70 1.40 10.89 -9.57
C TRP A 70 0.69 11.84 -10.54
N ASP A 71 1.14 11.90 -11.79
CA ASP A 71 0.50 12.71 -12.83
C ASP A 71 -0.93 12.19 -13.13
N HIS A 72 -1.14 10.87 -13.18
CA HIS A 72 -2.48 10.26 -13.31
C HIS A 72 -3.42 10.56 -12.13
N LEU A 73 -2.87 10.70 -10.92
CA LEU A 73 -3.65 11.09 -9.75
C LEU A 73 -4.12 12.55 -9.78
N GLY A 74 -3.54 13.39 -10.64
CA GLY A 74 -3.77 14.83 -10.70
C GLY A 74 -2.77 15.66 -9.89
N ARG A 75 -1.58 15.11 -9.60
CA ARG A 75 -0.46 15.75 -8.88
C ARG A 75 -0.84 16.19 -7.45
N ALA A 76 0.01 16.95 -6.75
CA ALA A 76 -0.21 17.30 -5.33
C ALA A 76 -1.59 17.92 -5.05
N LYS A 77 -2.10 18.77 -5.95
CA LYS A 77 -3.37 19.49 -5.79
C LYS A 77 -4.57 18.55 -5.64
N GLU A 78 -4.60 17.47 -6.42
CA GLU A 78 -5.72 16.51 -6.40
C GLU A 78 -5.38 15.24 -5.63
N ALA A 79 -4.10 14.87 -5.51
CA ALA A 79 -3.66 13.67 -4.82
C ALA A 79 -3.76 13.81 -3.29
N LYS A 80 -3.49 15.00 -2.73
CA LYS A 80 -3.48 15.24 -1.28
C LYS A 80 -4.87 15.64 -0.76
N THR A 81 -5.14 15.34 0.51
CA THR A 81 -6.36 15.80 1.15
C THR A 81 -6.38 17.32 1.27
N ARG A 82 -7.49 17.94 0.87
CA ARG A 82 -7.64 19.41 0.93
C ARG A 82 -7.48 19.90 2.36
N GLY A 83 -6.70 20.96 2.55
CA GLY A 83 -6.41 21.53 3.87
C GLY A 83 -5.46 20.71 4.73
N SER A 84 -4.91 19.60 4.21
CA SER A 84 -3.91 18.79 4.90
C SER A 84 -2.50 19.09 4.42
N SER A 85 -1.51 18.87 5.29
CA SER A 85 -0.09 19.03 5.01
C SER A 85 0.66 17.70 5.18
N GLY A 86 1.93 17.64 4.77
CA GLY A 86 2.75 16.43 4.86
C GLY A 86 2.47 15.41 3.76
N PRO A 87 3.16 14.26 3.76
CA PRO A 87 3.10 13.30 2.67
C PRO A 87 1.77 12.53 2.61
N ILE A 88 1.52 11.91 1.45
CA ILE A 88 0.61 10.77 1.33
C ILE A 88 1.31 9.57 1.93
N THR A 89 0.67 8.86 2.86
CA THR A 89 1.23 7.62 3.42
C THR A 89 0.29 6.46 3.19
N ILE A 90 0.83 5.35 2.67
CA ILE A 90 0.10 4.10 2.46
C ILE A 90 0.89 2.99 3.13
N GLU A 91 0.25 2.26 4.04
CA GLU A 91 0.79 1.06 4.66
C GLU A 91 -0.11 -0.13 4.33
N ILE A 92 0.50 -1.21 3.84
CA ILE A 92 -0.17 -2.48 3.57
C ILE A 92 0.51 -3.57 4.35
N LYS A 93 -0.29 -4.46 4.96
CA LYS A 93 0.23 -5.76 5.40
C LYS A 93 -0.38 -6.85 4.52
N TYR A 94 0.48 -7.68 3.96
CA TYR A 94 0.08 -8.74 3.05
C TYR A 94 0.86 -10.02 3.30
N ARG A 95 0.23 -11.14 2.98
CA ARG A 95 0.79 -12.48 3.13
C ARG A 95 1.00 -13.11 1.78
N GLU A 96 2.24 -13.48 1.51
CA GLU A 96 2.65 -14.28 0.36
C GLU A 96 2.82 -15.74 0.78
N PRO A 97 2.48 -16.72 -0.09
CA PRO A 97 2.71 -18.13 0.19
C PRO A 97 4.19 -18.41 0.46
N GLY A 98 4.49 -19.01 1.62
CA GLY A 98 5.85 -19.32 2.02
C GLY A 98 6.60 -18.18 2.73
N TYR A 99 5.97 -17.02 2.94
CA TYR A 99 6.56 -15.89 3.65
C TYR A 99 5.75 -15.52 4.91
N PRO A 100 6.40 -14.95 5.95
CA PRO A 100 5.69 -14.32 7.06
C PRO A 100 4.89 -13.10 6.60
N LEU A 101 4.05 -12.54 7.47
CA LEU A 101 3.34 -11.29 7.17
C LEU A 101 4.34 -10.17 6.85
N ILE A 102 4.21 -9.60 5.66
CA ILE A 102 5.04 -8.51 5.15
C ILE A 102 4.30 -7.20 5.40
N THR A 103 5.02 -6.18 5.88
CA THR A 103 4.53 -4.80 5.98
C THR A 103 5.28 -3.96 4.97
N TYR A 104 4.54 -3.31 4.09
CA TYR A 104 5.05 -2.35 3.13
C TYR A 104 4.54 -0.96 3.52
N HIS A 105 5.42 0.03 3.45
CA HIS A 105 5.11 1.42 3.71
C HIS A 105 5.66 2.29 2.59
N LEU A 106 4.82 3.20 2.12
CA LEU A 106 5.16 4.22 1.13
C LEU A 106 4.70 5.57 1.63
N ALA A 107 5.64 6.51 1.71
CA ALA A 107 5.39 7.93 1.94
C ALA A 107 5.89 8.73 0.73
N VAL A 108 4.98 9.45 0.07
CA VAL A 108 5.28 10.26 -1.11
C VAL A 108 4.78 11.68 -0.93
N ASP A 109 5.54 12.63 -1.46
CA ASP A 109 5.16 14.04 -1.48
C ASP A 109 5.64 14.70 -2.79
N GLU A 110 5.48 16.01 -2.89
CA GLU A 110 5.93 16.80 -4.03
C GLU A 110 6.94 17.87 -3.59
N GLU A 111 8.08 17.94 -4.29
CA GLU A 111 9.11 18.98 -4.11
C GLU A 111 9.44 19.58 -5.47
N ALA A 112 9.45 20.91 -5.56
CA ALA A 112 9.68 21.62 -6.82
C ALA A 112 8.85 21.07 -8.00
N ASN A 113 7.54 20.84 -7.78
CA ASN A 113 6.61 20.27 -8.76
C ASN A 113 6.92 18.84 -9.23
N ARG A 114 7.82 18.11 -8.54
CA ARG A 114 8.19 16.73 -8.85
C ARG A 114 7.82 15.81 -7.69
N PRO A 115 7.20 14.65 -7.95
CA PRO A 115 6.93 13.70 -6.89
C PRO A 115 8.21 13.07 -6.39
N ILE A 116 8.30 12.91 -5.07
CA ILE A 116 9.44 12.32 -4.38
C ILE A 116 8.96 11.24 -3.40
N VAL A 117 9.75 10.18 -3.26
CA VAL A 117 9.58 9.20 -2.19
C VAL A 117 10.23 9.77 -0.94
N ILE A 118 9.44 10.16 0.05
CA ILE A 118 9.94 10.63 1.35
C ILE A 118 10.57 9.47 2.10
N GLU A 119 9.84 8.37 2.21
CA GLU A 119 10.25 7.15 2.87
C GLU A 119 9.54 5.96 2.19
N GLU A 120 10.28 4.90 1.92
CA GLU A 120 9.72 3.64 1.45
C GLU A 120 10.46 2.50 2.14
N TRP A 121 9.73 1.59 2.75
CA TRP A 121 10.33 0.43 3.34
C TRP A 121 9.43 -0.79 3.28
N LEU A 122 10.08 -1.95 3.30
CA LEU A 122 9.44 -3.24 3.39
C LEU A 122 10.11 -4.03 4.50
N HIS A 123 9.32 -4.46 5.47
CA HIS A 123 9.80 -5.28 6.55
C HIS A 123 8.92 -6.49 6.81
N TRP A 124 9.52 -7.55 7.32
CA TRP A 124 8.78 -8.64 7.96
C TRP A 124 9.46 -9.04 9.26
N ARG A 125 8.70 -9.70 10.14
CA ARG A 125 9.23 -10.28 11.38
C ARG A 125 9.44 -11.78 11.18
N ARG A 126 10.67 -12.26 11.36
CA ARG A 126 10.96 -13.70 11.47
C ARG A 126 10.60 -14.14 12.91
N GLY A 127 9.34 -14.47 13.16
CA GLY A 127 8.82 -14.91 14.48
C GLY A 127 8.35 -13.80 15.42
N GLU A 128 7.83 -14.16 16.61
CA GLU A 128 7.23 -13.23 17.59
C GLU A 128 8.24 -12.28 18.25
N ARG A 129 9.51 -12.68 18.39
CA ARG A 129 10.56 -11.95 19.14
C ARG A 129 11.73 -11.45 18.30
N GLY A 130 11.68 -11.59 16.96
CA GLY A 130 12.75 -11.14 16.07
C GLY A 130 12.70 -9.64 15.77
N LYS A 131 13.86 -8.98 15.67
CA LYS A 131 13.94 -7.62 15.10
C LYS A 131 13.42 -7.66 13.66
N PRO A 132 12.55 -6.72 13.24
CA PRO A 132 12.07 -6.67 11.86
C PRO A 132 13.26 -6.48 10.92
N PHE A 133 13.38 -7.36 9.91
CA PHE A 133 14.38 -7.20 8.87
C PHE A 133 13.80 -6.31 7.77
N ARG A 134 14.50 -5.24 7.40
CA ARG A 134 14.13 -4.36 6.28
C ARG A 134 14.85 -4.85 5.02
N PHE A 135 14.09 -5.28 4.02
CA PHE A 135 14.62 -5.66 2.71
C PHE A 135 14.70 -4.48 1.75
N LEU A 136 13.87 -3.47 2.01
CA LEU A 136 13.79 -2.22 1.28
C LEU A 136 13.78 -1.12 2.34
N ASP A 137 14.68 -0.15 2.22
CA ASP A 137 14.71 1.05 3.07
C ASP A 137 15.28 2.20 2.23
N TYR A 138 14.38 3.05 1.74
CA TYR A 138 14.67 4.21 0.91
C TYR A 138 14.20 5.46 1.62
N LYS A 139 15.02 6.50 1.58
CA LYS A 139 14.67 7.86 2.03
C LYS A 139 15.10 8.87 1.00
N ARG A 140 14.15 9.66 0.48
CA ARG A 140 14.40 10.66 -0.57
C ARG A 140 15.17 10.10 -1.77
N GLY A 141 14.82 8.88 -2.18
CA GLY A 141 15.47 8.18 -3.31
C GLY A 141 16.84 7.58 -3.01
N MET A 142 17.35 7.66 -1.78
CA MET A 142 18.57 7.00 -1.36
C MET A 142 18.24 5.70 -0.61
N GLY A 143 18.63 4.56 -1.20
CA GLY A 143 18.50 3.24 -0.59
C GLY A 143 19.69 2.92 0.33
N ARG A 144 19.46 2.04 1.31
CA ARG A 144 20.49 1.50 2.20
C ARG A 144 20.72 0.01 1.99
#